data_AF-A0A1L9P001-F1
#
_entry.id   AF-A0A1L9P001-F1
#
_cell.length_a   1.000
_cell.length_b   1.000
_cell.length_c   1.000
_cell.angle_alpha   90.00
_cell.angle_beta   90.00
_cell.angle_gamma   90.00
#
_symmetry.space_group_name_H-M   'P 1'
#
loop_
_entity.id
_entity.type
_entity.pdbx_description
1 polymer ?
#
loop_
_entity_poly.entity_id
_entity_poly.type
_entity_poly.pdbx_seq_one_letter_code
_entity_poly.pdbx_strand_id
1 'polypeptide(L)'
;MLPGGALNAVPPKQYAILLDGVSHIVFALPGYTGDVFPKTQVVGMPDVCASATACTEALLNALAELESEYNAKILAIWANAPPVLLTRDKPVRSMEDLACMTLCVTSKGDIPFAEALGASAVV
;
A
#
# COMPACT_ATOMS: atom_id res chain seq x y z
N MET A 1 -1.69 8.24 21.63
CA MET A 1 -1.92 7.48 20.38
C MET A 1 -3.42 7.42 20.14
N LEU A 2 -3.90 7.78 18.95
CA LEU A 2 -5.34 7.85 18.60
C LEU A 2 -5.66 6.80 17.52
N PRO A 3 -5.88 5.53 17.89
CA PRO A 3 -6.10 4.44 16.93
C PRO A 3 -7.52 4.47 16.34
N GLY A 4 -7.75 3.61 15.34
CA GLY A 4 -9.10 3.38 14.79
C GLY A 4 -9.71 4.56 14.03
N GLY A 5 -8.88 5.50 13.57
CA GLY A 5 -9.36 6.70 12.88
C GLY A 5 -10.04 7.72 13.82
N ALA A 6 -9.79 7.64 15.13
CA ALA A 6 -10.40 8.54 16.11
C ALA A 6 -10.10 10.04 15.85
N LEU A 7 -8.94 10.36 15.27
CA LEU A 7 -8.61 11.73 14.85
C LEU A 7 -9.07 12.03 13.42
N ASN A 8 -8.93 11.07 12.51
CA ASN A 8 -9.35 11.16 11.13
C ASN A 8 -9.75 9.77 10.63
N ALA A 9 -11.03 9.62 10.29
CA ALA A 9 -11.61 8.35 9.86
C ALA A 9 -11.34 8.02 8.38
N VAL A 10 -10.69 8.91 7.62
CA VAL A 10 -10.38 8.72 6.20
C VAL A 10 -8.91 8.34 6.04
N PRO A 11 -8.55 7.05 5.85
CA PRO A 11 -7.15 6.60 5.85
C PRO A 11 -6.26 7.25 4.78
N PRO A 12 -6.71 7.49 3.53
CA PRO A 12 -5.87 8.20 2.54
C PRO A 12 -5.51 9.64 2.95
N LYS A 13 -6.23 10.25 3.90
CA LYS A 13 -6.00 11.64 4.33
C LYS A 13 -5.06 11.76 5.54
N GLN A 14 -4.47 10.67 6.05
CA GLN A 14 -3.58 10.76 7.21
C GLN A 14 -2.35 11.64 6.92
N TYR A 15 -1.79 11.57 5.71
CA TYR A 15 -0.65 12.42 5.35
C TYR A 15 -1.02 13.91 5.27
N ALA A 16 -2.20 14.23 4.73
CA ALA A 16 -2.67 15.61 4.64
C ALA A 16 -2.83 16.27 6.02
N ILE A 17 -3.42 15.57 7.00
CA ILE A 17 -3.60 16.13 8.35
C ILE A 17 -2.28 16.35 9.11
N LEU A 18 -1.20 15.66 8.70
CA LEU A 18 0.15 15.96 9.20
C LEU A 18 0.65 17.28 8.61
N LEU A 19 0.52 17.46 7.29
CA LEU A 19 0.95 18.68 6.61
C LEU A 19 0.15 19.90 7.05
N ASP A 20 -1.15 19.73 7.34
CA ASP A 20 -2.03 20.77 7.85
C ASP A 20 -1.80 21.10 9.35
N GLY A 21 -0.90 20.37 10.03
CA GLY A 21 -0.57 20.59 11.44
C GLY A 21 -1.62 20.10 12.44
N VAL A 22 -2.61 19.30 12.00
CA VAL A 22 -3.65 18.73 12.86
C VAL A 22 -3.08 17.58 13.71
N SER A 23 -2.19 16.77 13.14
CA SER A 23 -1.42 15.76 13.89
C SER A 23 0.08 16.03 13.75
N HIS A 24 0.85 15.72 14.78
CA HIS A 24 2.31 15.84 14.76
C HIS A 24 3.01 14.58 14.22
N ILE A 25 2.37 13.42 14.34
CA ILE A 25 2.88 12.12 13.89
C ILE A 25 1.69 11.34 13.33
N VAL A 26 1.87 10.72 12.16
CA VAL A 26 0.86 9.87 11.53
C VAL A 26 1.49 8.56 11.07
N PHE A 27 0.68 7.51 11.07
CA PHE A 27 0.98 6.30 10.33
C PHE A 27 0.18 6.35 9.03
N ALA A 28 0.87 6.31 7.89
CA ALA A 28 0.28 6.42 6.56
C ALA A 28 0.70 5.24 5.69
N LEU A 29 -0.17 4.86 4.76
CA LEU A 29 0.11 3.88 3.73
C LEU A 29 0.29 4.61 2.41
N PRO A 30 1.52 4.78 1.90
CA PRO A 30 1.78 5.49 0.64
C PRO A 30 0.95 4.95 -0.54
N GLY A 31 0.65 3.64 -0.54
CA GLY A 31 -0.24 2.98 -1.51
C GLY A 31 -1.64 3.61 -1.64
N TYR A 32 -2.21 4.15 -0.57
CA TYR A 32 -3.53 4.81 -0.64
C TYR A 32 -3.51 6.11 -1.43
N THR A 33 -2.33 6.72 -1.56
CA THR A 33 -2.12 7.97 -2.27
C THR A 33 -1.03 7.81 -3.32
N GLY A 34 -1.14 6.75 -4.13
CA GLY A 34 -0.71 6.64 -5.53
C GLY A 34 0.16 7.79 -6.05
N ASP A 35 -0.55 8.85 -6.40
CA ASP A 35 -0.02 9.98 -7.15
C ASP A 35 0.95 10.86 -6.33
N VAL A 36 0.97 10.72 -5.00
CA VAL A 36 1.82 11.51 -4.08
C VAL A 36 3.18 10.84 -3.85
N PHE A 37 3.23 9.50 -3.89
CA PHE A 37 4.44 8.73 -3.58
C PHE A 37 4.79 7.74 -4.71
N PRO A 38 5.06 8.24 -5.94
CA PRO A 38 5.28 7.38 -7.09
C PRO A 38 6.52 6.51 -6.97
N LYS A 39 7.59 6.95 -6.29
CA LYS A 39 8.80 6.14 -6.11
C LYS A 39 8.60 5.08 -5.04
N THR A 40 8.06 5.45 -3.88
CA THR A 40 7.88 4.50 -2.77
C THR A 40 6.95 3.35 -3.17
N GLN A 41 5.92 3.62 -3.96
CA GLN A 41 4.97 2.58 -4.36
C GLN A 41 5.53 1.52 -5.31
N VAL A 42 6.70 1.73 -5.89
CA VAL A 42 7.39 0.68 -6.66
C VAL A 42 7.61 -0.56 -5.80
N VAL A 43 7.80 -0.43 -4.48
CA VAL A 43 7.92 -1.61 -3.58
C VAL A 43 6.69 -2.52 -3.59
N GLY A 44 5.52 -1.98 -3.94
CA GLY A 44 4.27 -2.74 -4.02
C GLY A 44 4.08 -3.49 -5.34
N MET A 45 4.94 -3.28 -6.33
CA MET A 45 4.85 -4.00 -7.61
C MET A 45 5.18 -5.49 -7.45
N PRO A 46 4.57 -6.36 -8.28
CA PRO A 46 4.91 -7.77 -8.30
C PRO A 46 6.41 -8.01 -8.48
N ASP A 47 6.93 -9.04 -7.81
CA ASP A 47 8.32 -9.51 -7.90
C ASP A 47 9.43 -8.52 -7.51
N VAL A 48 9.11 -7.41 -6.82
CA VAL A 48 10.14 -6.46 -6.34
C VAL A 48 10.94 -7.01 -5.16
N CYS A 49 10.30 -7.71 -4.23
CA CYS A 49 10.95 -8.25 -3.04
C CYS A 49 10.20 -9.44 -2.45
N ALA A 50 10.93 -10.41 -1.87
CA ALA A 50 10.40 -11.73 -1.53
C ALA A 50 9.81 -11.86 -0.11
N SER A 51 10.04 -10.89 0.77
CA SER A 51 9.59 -10.94 2.17
C SER A 51 9.47 -9.54 2.76
N ALA A 52 8.73 -9.41 3.87
CA ALA A 52 8.61 -8.13 4.60
C ALA A 52 9.99 -7.54 4.95
N THR A 53 10.92 -8.38 5.41
CA THR A 53 12.29 -7.97 5.75
C THR A 53 13.05 -7.51 4.51
N ALA A 54 13.03 -8.29 3.42
CA ALA A 54 13.73 -7.93 2.19
C ALA A 54 13.18 -6.63 1.57
N CYS A 55 11.85 -6.47 1.58
CA CYS A 55 11.19 -5.23 1.12
C CYS A 55 11.55 -4.03 2.02
N THR A 56 11.62 -4.24 3.33
CA THR A 56 12.01 -3.18 4.28
C THR A 56 13.48 -2.78 4.07
N GLU A 57 14.38 -3.73 3.88
CA GLU A 57 15.78 -3.46 3.55
C GLU A 57 15.91 -2.71 2.21
N ALA A 58 15.14 -3.08 1.19
CA ALA A 58 15.12 -2.37 -0.09
C ALA A 58 14.66 -0.92 0.06
N LEU A 59 13.59 -0.67 0.84
CA LEU A 59 13.10 0.68 1.16
C LEU A 59 14.15 1.50 1.90
N LEU A 60 14.83 0.90 2.88
CA LEU A 60 15.88 1.58 3.66
C LEU A 60 17.11 1.90 2.80
N ASN A 61 17.51 1.00 1.90
CA ASN A 61 18.61 1.24 0.96
C ASN A 61 18.29 2.37 -0.03
N ALA A 62 17.02 2.52 -0.41
CA ALA A 62 16.54 3.58 -1.28
C ALA A 62 16.14 4.86 -0.52
N LEU A 63 16.23 4.89 0.82
CA LEU A 63 15.61 5.94 1.64
C LEU A 63 16.02 7.36 1.24
N ALA A 64 17.30 7.59 0.94
CA ALA A 64 17.78 8.90 0.51
C ALA A 64 17.08 9.42 -0.76
N GLU A 65 16.74 8.51 -1.69
CA GLU A 65 16.00 8.85 -2.91
C GLU A 65 14.50 9.00 -2.65
N LEU A 66 13.95 8.20 -1.73
CA LEU A 66 12.54 8.24 -1.35
C LEU A 66 12.21 9.48 -0.52
N GLU A 67 13.08 9.94 0.37
CA GLU A 67 12.85 11.14 1.20
C GLU A 67 12.49 12.38 0.35
N SER A 68 13.00 12.46 -0.88
CA SER A 68 12.70 13.56 -1.82
C SER A 68 11.23 13.73 -2.19
N GLU A 69 10.40 12.68 -2.09
CA GLU A 69 8.94 12.77 -2.35
C GLU A 69 8.10 13.03 -1.09
N TYR A 70 8.71 13.10 0.10
CA TYR A 70 8.00 13.40 1.33
C TYR A 70 8.22 14.85 1.77
N ASN A 71 7.14 15.63 1.80
CA ASN A 71 7.08 16.95 2.45
C ASN A 71 7.01 16.87 3.99
N ALA A 72 7.49 15.77 4.59
CA ALA A 72 7.52 15.55 6.02
C ALA A 72 8.70 14.67 6.41
N LYS A 73 9.15 14.75 7.66
CA LYS A 73 10.22 13.88 8.15
C LYS A 73 9.75 12.44 8.27
N ILE A 74 10.44 11.53 7.60
CA ILE A 74 10.24 10.09 7.76
C ILE A 74 10.86 9.67 9.11
N LEU A 75 10.05 9.08 9.99
CA LEU A 75 10.54 8.51 11.26
C LEU A 75 10.91 7.03 11.11
N ALA A 76 10.16 6.31 10.29
CA ALA A 76 10.38 4.91 9.94
C ALA A 76 9.61 4.59 8.65
N ILE A 77 10.15 3.65 7.88
CA ILE A 77 9.53 3.10 6.67
C ILE A 77 9.77 1.59 6.64
N TRP A 78 8.76 0.82 6.29
CA TRP A 78 8.83 -0.64 6.21
C TRP A 78 7.71 -1.18 5.31
N ALA A 79 7.81 -2.47 4.99
CA ALA A 79 6.84 -3.19 4.17
C ALA A 79 6.16 -4.31 4.95
N ASN A 80 4.97 -4.71 4.49
CA ASN A 80 4.25 -5.90 4.97
C ASN A 80 4.77 -7.18 4.29
N ALA A 81 4.27 -8.33 4.77
CA ALA A 81 4.49 -9.60 4.08
C ALA A 81 3.86 -9.57 2.67
N PRO A 82 4.38 -10.39 1.74
CA PRO A 82 3.80 -10.53 0.40
C PRO A 82 2.27 -10.75 0.45
N PRO A 83 1.51 -10.19 -0.50
CA PRO A 83 0.06 -10.30 -0.49
C PRO A 83 -0.37 -11.76 -0.60
N VAL A 84 -1.39 -12.12 0.17
CA VAL A 84 -2.03 -13.44 0.11
C VAL A 84 -3.49 -13.25 -0.32
N LEU A 85 -3.97 -14.16 -1.16
CA LEU A 85 -5.35 -14.13 -1.61
C LEU A 85 -6.27 -14.71 -0.53
N LEU A 86 -7.16 -13.88 0.01
CA LEU A 86 -8.15 -14.26 1.00
C LEU A 86 -9.54 -14.22 0.38
N THR A 87 -10.21 -15.37 0.34
CA THR A 87 -11.53 -15.54 -0.28
C THR A 87 -12.55 -15.98 0.74
N ARG A 88 -13.78 -15.46 0.64
CA ARG A 88 -14.88 -15.80 1.56
C ARG A 88 -15.40 -17.23 1.35
N ASP A 89 -15.82 -17.56 0.13
CA ASP A 89 -16.64 -18.75 -0.15
C ASP A 89 -15.98 -19.76 -1.09
N LYS A 90 -15.20 -19.30 -2.08
CA LYS A 90 -14.61 -20.15 -3.13
C LYS A 90 -13.08 -20.16 -3.01
N PRO A 91 -12.44 -21.33 -2.83
CA PRO A 91 -10.99 -21.44 -2.89
C PRO A 91 -10.50 -21.20 -4.33
N VAL A 92 -9.38 -20.49 -4.47
CA VAL A 92 -8.73 -20.20 -5.76
C VAL A 92 -7.51 -21.11 -5.90
N ARG A 93 -7.50 -21.97 -6.92
CA ARG A 93 -6.40 -22.92 -7.20
C ARG A 93 -5.81 -22.75 -8.59
N SER A 94 -6.50 -22.07 -9.48
CA SER A 94 -6.01 -21.68 -10.80
C SER A 94 -6.45 -20.26 -11.15
N MET A 95 -5.92 -19.72 -12.25
CA MET A 95 -6.25 -18.37 -12.71
C MET A 95 -7.72 -18.24 -13.12
N GLU A 96 -8.30 -19.30 -13.69
CA GLU A 96 -9.71 -19.35 -14.08
C GLU A 96 -10.63 -19.18 -12.87
N ASP A 97 -10.17 -19.52 -11.66
CA ASP A 97 -10.98 -19.37 -10.47
C ASP A 97 -11.23 -17.90 -10.10
N LEU A 98 -10.35 -16.98 -10.53
CA LEU A 98 -10.46 -15.54 -10.33
C LEU A 98 -11.49 -14.88 -11.26
N ALA A 99 -11.89 -15.57 -12.33
CA ALA A 99 -12.88 -15.05 -13.26
C ALA A 99 -14.17 -14.67 -12.52
N CYS A 100 -14.63 -13.44 -12.75
CA CYS A 100 -15.82 -12.87 -12.12
C CYS A 100 -15.73 -12.67 -10.59
N MET A 101 -14.55 -12.80 -9.97
CA MET A 101 -14.37 -12.47 -8.56
C MET A 101 -14.12 -10.97 -8.38
N THR A 102 -14.78 -10.36 -7.40
CA THR A 102 -14.42 -9.02 -6.92
C THR A 102 -13.25 -9.13 -5.94
N LEU A 103 -12.10 -8.57 -6.30
CA LEU A 103 -10.90 -8.56 -5.47
C LEU A 103 -10.69 -7.17 -4.85
N CYS A 104 -10.61 -7.11 -3.53
CA CYS A 104 -10.20 -5.90 -2.83
C CYS A 104 -8.68 -5.74 -2.94
N VAL A 105 -8.21 -4.59 -3.43
CA VAL A 105 -6.80 -4.24 -3.57
C VAL A 105 -6.47 -2.95 -2.82
N THR A 106 -5.20 -2.70 -2.54
CA THR A 106 -4.79 -1.61 -1.64
C THR A 106 -4.78 -0.25 -2.34
N SER A 107 -4.29 -0.23 -3.59
CA SER A 107 -4.03 0.99 -4.33
C SER A 107 -4.62 0.92 -5.74
N LYS A 108 -4.80 2.08 -6.37
CA LYS A 108 -5.15 2.14 -7.80
C LYS A 108 -4.09 1.49 -8.70
N GLY A 109 -2.83 1.46 -8.25
CA GLY A 109 -1.74 0.81 -8.98
C GLY A 109 -1.88 -0.71 -9.04
N ASP A 110 -2.64 -1.31 -8.13
CA ASP A 110 -2.86 -2.75 -8.08
C ASP A 110 -4.00 -3.21 -9.00
N ILE A 111 -4.88 -2.30 -9.41
CA ILE A 111 -6.06 -2.60 -10.26
C ILE A 111 -5.64 -3.30 -11.55
N PRO A 112 -4.69 -2.76 -12.36
CA PRO A 112 -4.33 -3.39 -13.64
C PRO A 112 -3.73 -4.78 -13.46
N PHE A 113 -3.01 -5.00 -12.35
CA PHE A 113 -2.46 -6.31 -12.04
C PHE A 113 -3.58 -7.30 -11.74
N ALA A 114 -4.51 -6.97 -10.82
CA ALA A 114 -5.63 -7.83 -10.49
C ALA A 114 -6.55 -8.13 -11.70
N GLU A 115 -6.78 -7.14 -12.56
CA GLU A 115 -7.54 -7.30 -13.80
C GLU A 115 -6.81 -8.17 -14.82
N ALA A 116 -5.48 -8.06 -14.94
CA ALA A 116 -4.67 -8.95 -15.77
C ALA A 116 -4.72 -10.42 -15.28
N LEU A 117 -4.97 -10.63 -13.98
CA LEU A 117 -5.21 -11.95 -13.40
C LEU A 117 -6.65 -12.46 -13.61
N GLY A 118 -7.54 -11.67 -14.21
CA GLY A 118 -8.92 -12.05 -14.54
C GLY A 118 -9.98 -11.70 -13.48
N ALA A 119 -9.60 -11.01 -12.41
CA ALA A 119 -10.53 -10.52 -11.38
C ALA A 119 -11.07 -9.12 -11.72
N SER A 120 -12.16 -8.73 -11.07
CA SER A 120 -12.61 -7.32 -11.03
C SER A 120 -12.09 -6.67 -9.77
N ALA A 121 -11.26 -5.65 -9.87
CA ALA A 121 -10.64 -5.02 -8.70
C ALA A 121 -11.50 -3.88 -8.12
N VAL A 122 -11.45 -3.72 -6.79
CA VAL A 122 -12.01 -2.58 -6.05
C VAL A 122 -10.99 -2.12 -5.01
N VAL A 123 -10.94 -0.81 -4.76
CA VAL A 123 -10.09 -0.17 -3.73
C VAL A 123 -10.96 0.31 -2.59
#